data_AF-A0A1D1VVP8-F1
#
_entry.id   AF-A0A1D1VVP8-F1
#
_cell.length_a   1.000
_cell.length_b   1.000
_cell.length_c   1.000
_cell.angle_alpha   90.00
_cell.angle_beta   90.00
_cell.angle_gamma   90.00
#
_symmetry.space_group_name_H-M   'P 1'
#
loop_
_entity.id
_entity.type
_entity.pdbx_description
1 polymer ?
#
loop_
_entity_poly.entity_id
_entity_poly.type
_entity_poly.pdbx_seq_one_letter_code
_entity_poly.pdbx_strand_id
1 'polypeptide(L)' 'MESHGEPGKIQCSDATKNLLDVIGGFVFVERGHVEIKGKGPMKTFWIVAKE' A
#
# COMPACT_ATOMS: atom_id res chain seq x y z
N MET A 1 -10.51 4.00 -1.61
CA MET A 1 -9.40 3.08 -1.27
C MET A 1 -9.85 1.95 -0.33
N GLU A 2 -11.14 1.64 -0.25
CA GLU A 2 -11.60 0.28 0.15
C GLU A 2 -12.03 -0.53 -1.08
N SER A 3 -12.51 0.18 -2.12
CA SER A 3 -13.00 -0.36 -3.40
C SER A 3 -11.98 -1.14 -4.24
N HIS A 4 -10.69 -1.06 -3.91
CA HIS A 4 -9.59 -1.79 -4.58
C HIS A 4 -8.82 -2.70 -3.62
N GLY A 5 -9.31 -2.85 -2.38
CA GLY A 5 -8.74 -3.71 -1.37
C GLY A 5 -8.99 -5.19 -1.70
N GLU A 6 -8.08 -6.06 -1.26
CA GLU A 6 -8.32 -7.50 -1.28
C GLU A 6 -8.64 -7.95 0.16
N PRO A 7 -9.70 -8.76 0.37
CA PRO A 7 -10.06 -9.21 1.70
C PRO A 7 -8.89 -9.96 2.37
N GLY A 8 -8.60 -9.59 3.62
CA GLY A 8 -7.50 -10.16 4.39
C GLY A 8 -6.11 -9.56 4.09
N LYS A 9 -6.00 -8.57 3.20
CA LYS A 9 -4.75 -7.85 2.94
C LYS A 9 -4.87 -6.36 3.31
N ILE A 10 -3.79 -5.81 3.85
CA ILE A 10 -3.71 -4.40 4.21
C ILE A 10 -3.07 -3.63 3.07
N GLN A 11 -3.84 -2.77 2.40
CA GLN A 11 -3.34 -1.89 1.34
C GLN A 11 -2.75 -0.61 1.95
N CYS A 12 -1.60 -0.18 1.45
CA CYS A 12 -1.06 1.15 1.72
C CYS A 12 -0.63 1.86 0.43
N SER A 13 -0.65 3.19 0.46
CA SER A 13 -0.09 4.02 -0.62
C SER A 13 1.41 4.20 -0.42
N ASP A 14 2.11 4.67 -1.45
CA ASP A 14 3.53 5.02 -1.36
C ASP A 14 3.87 5.94 -0.17
N ALA A 15 3.07 6.98 0.05
CA ALA A 15 3.25 7.89 1.18
C ALA A 15 3.15 7.16 2.53
N THR A 16 2.19 6.25 2.68
CA THR A 16 2.03 5.45 3.89
C THR A 16 3.17 4.43 4.04
N LYS A 17 3.63 3.81 2.95
CA LYS A 17 4.80 2.92 2.96
C LYS A 17 6.02 3.67 3.50
N ASN A 18 6.33 4.86 2.99
CA ASN A 18 7.50 5.63 3.43
C ASN A 18 7.45 5.96 4.93
N LEU A 19 6.28 6.29 5.47
CA LEU A 19 6.13 6.51 6.92
C LEU A 19 6.33 5.23 7.73
N LEU A 20 5.78 4.10 7.28
CA LEU A 20 5.95 2.82 7.96
C LEU A 20 7.38 2.27 7.80
N ASP A 21 8.08 2.60 6.73
CA ASP A 21 9.49 2.27 6.50
C ASP A 21 10.38 2.95 7.55
N VAL A 22 10.08 4.20 7.90
CA VAL A 22 10.76 4.93 8.98
C VAL A 22 10.48 4.31 10.35
N ILE A 23 9.27 3.80 10.57
CA ILE A 23 8.91 3.09 11.82
C ILE A 23 9.65 1.74 11.89
N GLY A 24 9.84 1.08 10.75
CA GLY A 24 10.45 -0.24 10.65
C GLY A 24 9.51 -1.38 11.10
N GLY A 25 9.94 -2.62 10.87
CA GLY A 25 9.20 -3.81 11.30
C GLY A 25 8.00 -4.17 10.44
N PHE A 26 7.88 -3.63 9.22
CA PHE A 26 6.82 -4.00 8.28
C PHE A 26 7.40 -4.45 6.94
N VAL A 27 6.83 -5.52 6.38
CA VAL A 27 7.22 -6.05 5.07
C VAL A 27 6.16 -5.67 4.05
N PHE A 28 6.60 -5.08 2.94
CA PHE A 28 5.74 -4.59 1.88
C PHE A 28 5.97 -5.36 0.58
N VAL A 29 4.89 -5.59 -0.17
CA VAL A 29 4.92 -6.10 -1.54
C VAL A 29 4.31 -5.07 -2.47
N GLU A 30 5.08 -4.64 -3.48
CA GLU A 30 4.59 -3.72 -4.49
C GLU A 30 3.49 -4.39 -5.33
N ARG A 31 2.33 -3.74 -5.42
CA ARG A 31 1.23 -4.14 -6.31
C ARG A 31 1.37 -3.53 -7.70
N GLY A 32 2.07 -2.39 -7.78
CA GLY A 32 2.16 -1.53 -8.94
C GLY A 32 1.23 -0.32 -8.83
N HIS A 33 0.90 0.25 -9.98
CA HIS A 33 0.08 1.46 -10.07
C HIS A 33 -1.40 1.11 -10.17
N VAL A 34 -2.22 1.73 -9.32
CA VAL A 34 -3.68 1.64 -9.33
C VAL A 34 -4.22 2.98 -9.81
N GLU A 35 -5.09 2.96 -10.82
CA GLU A 35 -5.80 4.15 -11.26
C GLU A 35 -6.83 4.58 -10.23
N ILE A 36 -6.59 5.74 -9.62
CA ILE A 36 -7.53 6.36 -8.70
C ILE A 36 -8.21 7.50 -9.43
N LYS A 37 -9.53 7.39 -9.61
CA LYS A 37 -10.35 8.43 -10.22
C LYS A 37 -10.12 9.77 -9.52
N GLY A 38 -9.67 10.77 -10.28
CA GLY A 38 -9.38 12.12 -9.79
C GLY A 38 -7.96 12.34 -9.25
N LYS A 39 -7.12 11.31 -9.13
CA LYS A 39 -5.70 11.46 -8.73
C LYS A 39 -4.71 10.82 -9.71
N GLY A 40 -5.20 10.07 -10.70
CA GLY A 40 -4.35 9.38 -11.68
C GLY A 40 -3.75 8.09 -11.11
N PRO A 41 -2.73 7.53 -11.79
CA PRO A 41 -2.07 6.31 -11.36
C PRO A 41 -1.29 6.56 -10.06
N MET A 42 -1.62 5.80 -9.01
CA MET A 42 -0.91 5.84 -7.73
C MET A 42 -0.28 4.50 -7.43
N LYS A 43 0.98 4.54 -7.00
CA LYS A 43 1.68 3.33 -6.55
C LYS A 43 1.13 2.87 -5.21
N THR A 44 0.82 1.58 -5.12
CA THR A 44 0.26 0.97 -3.90
C THR A 44 0.99 -0.32 -3.55
N PHE A 45 0.97 -0.63 -2.26
CA PHE A 45 1.71 -1.71 -1.66
C PHE A 45 0.78 -2.52 -0.74
N TRP A 46 1.10 -3.79 -0.55
CA TRP A 46 0.48 -4.67 0.42
C TRP A 46 1.41 -4.87 1.60
N ILE A 47 0.89 -4.76 2.81
CA ILE A 47 1.62 -5.19 4.01
C ILE A 47 1.40 -6.69 4.17
N VAL A 48 2.47 -7.47 4.08
CA VAL A 48 2.41 -8.95 4.11
C VAL A 48 2.90 -9.53 5.42
N ALA A 49 3.75 -8.82 6.15
CA ALA A 49 4.23 -9.24 7.45
C ALA A 49 4.58 -8.04 8.32
N LYS A 50 4.62 -8.30 9.62
CA LYS A 50 5.21 -7.42 10.61
C LYS A 50 6.27 -8.23 11.35
N GLU A 51 7.46 -7.68 11.47
CA GLU A 51 8.57 -8.25 12.24
C GLU A 51 8.54 -7.69 13.68
#